data_AF-A0A1B3E627-F1
#
_entry.id   AF-A0A1B3E627-F1
#
_cell.length_a   1.000
_cell.length_b   1.000
_cell.length_c   1.000
_cell.angle_alpha   90.00
_cell.angle_beta   90.00
_cell.angle_gamma   90.00
#
_symmetry.space_group_name_H-M   'P 1'
#
loop_
_entity.id
_entity.type
_entity.pdbx_description
1 polymer ?
#
loop_
_entity_poly.entity_id
_entity_poly.type
_entity_poly.pdbx_seq_one_letter_code
_entity_poly.pdbx_strand_id
1 'polypeptide(L)'
;MNMIDDAELRELLQRLRRFALWLTRNASSSDDLVQATLERALSRWGSKGDGNLRAWLFSILYRQFLDGQRRARRHARLLEFFGGRSEEAPSTEERVMNQATLEAFGRLPAEQRALLLLVSVEGLSYKEAAHALDIPIGTVMSRLSRARKALRELAEGEMSNPQLRVLK
;
A
#
# COMPACT_ATOMS: atom_id res chain seq x y z
N MET A 1 -12.88 1.13 28.60
CA MET A 1 -12.99 1.11 27.12
C MET A 1 -12.72 2.54 26.68
N ASN A 2 -11.48 2.86 26.27
CA ASN A 2 -11.21 4.20 25.73
C ASN A 2 -12.01 4.30 24.44
N MET A 3 -13.10 5.06 24.50
CA MET A 3 -13.89 5.42 23.34
C MET A 3 -12.96 6.28 22.47
N ILE A 4 -12.50 5.72 21.37
CA ILE A 4 -11.86 6.50 20.30
C ILE A 4 -12.86 7.60 19.95
N ASP A 5 -12.43 8.85 19.98
CA ASP A 5 -13.33 9.93 19.65
C ASP A 5 -13.69 9.88 18.15
N ASP A 6 -14.84 10.45 17.80
CA ASP A 6 -15.37 10.43 16.44
C ASP A 6 -14.43 11.09 15.42
N ALA A 7 -13.59 12.04 15.85
CA ALA A 7 -12.67 12.76 14.98
C ALA A 7 -11.40 11.94 14.71
N GLU A 8 -10.85 11.31 15.75
CA GLU A 8 -9.71 10.40 15.70
C GLU A 8 -10.05 9.18 14.83
N LEU A 9 -11.27 8.64 14.96
CA LEU A 9 -11.74 7.56 14.10
C LEU A 9 -11.81 8.01 12.63
N ARG A 10 -12.36 9.19 12.35
CA ARG A 10 -12.43 9.73 10.98
C ARG A 10 -11.04 9.94 10.40
N GLU A 11 -10.12 10.51 11.16
CA GLU A 11 -8.73 10.69 10.71
C GLU A 11 -8.09 9.33 10.38
N LEU A 12 -8.24 8.35 11.27
CA LEU A 12 -7.71 7.01 11.07
C LEU A 12 -8.27 6.33 9.82
N LEU A 13 -9.57 6.48 9.57
CA LEU A 13 -10.22 5.98 8.35
C LEU A 13 -9.65 6.64 7.09
N GLN A 14 -9.45 7.96 7.08
CA GLN A 14 -8.83 8.65 5.94
C GLN A 14 -7.40 8.14 5.69
N ARG A 15 -6.64 7.88 6.76
CA ARG A 15 -5.28 7.34 6.67
C ARG A 15 -5.26 5.93 6.08
N LEU A 16 -6.14 5.04 6.56
CA LEU A 16 -6.31 3.69 6.01
C LEU A 16 -6.69 3.74 4.52
N ARG A 17 -7.62 4.63 4.13
CA ARG A 17 -8.04 4.79 2.74
C ARG A 17 -6.90 5.27 1.84
N ARG A 18 -6.12 6.28 2.28
CA ARG A 18 -4.94 6.74 1.52
C ARG A 18 -3.94 5.61 1.34
N PHE A 19 -3.64 4.87 2.40
CA PHE A 19 -2.71 3.74 2.34
C PHE A 19 -3.20 2.62 1.40
N ALA A 20 -4.48 2.24 1.51
CA ALA A 20 -5.10 1.27 0.61
C ALA A 20 -5.05 1.72 -0.86
N LEU A 21 -5.33 2.99 -1.13
CA LEU A 21 -5.25 3.56 -2.48
C LEU A 21 -3.84 3.49 -3.06
N TRP A 22 -2.82 3.81 -2.26
CA TRP A 22 -1.42 3.69 -2.70
C TRP A 22 -1.00 2.24 -2.96
N LEU A 23 -1.54 1.28 -2.22
CA LEU A 23 -1.23 -0.14 -2.40
C LEU A 23 -1.94 -0.73 -3.63
N THR A 24 -3.23 -0.47 -3.77
CA THR A 24 -4.12 -1.04 -4.80
C THR A 24 -4.04 -0.33 -6.13
N ARG A 25 -3.74 0.99 -6.11
CA ARG A 25 -3.80 1.88 -7.28
C ARG A 25 -5.17 1.92 -7.96
N ASN A 26 -6.23 1.53 -7.25
CA ASN A 26 -7.61 1.51 -7.74
C ASN A 26 -8.55 1.96 -6.61
N ALA A 27 -9.41 2.94 -6.88
CA ALA A 27 -10.29 3.52 -5.86
C ALA A 27 -11.32 2.52 -5.32
N SER A 28 -11.95 1.72 -6.19
CA SER A 28 -12.93 0.70 -5.78
C SER A 28 -12.27 -0.36 -4.90
N SER A 29 -11.14 -0.93 -5.36
CA SER A 29 -10.41 -1.94 -4.59
C SER A 29 -9.87 -1.39 -3.26
N SER A 30 -9.55 -0.09 -3.20
CA SER A 30 -9.14 0.58 -1.98
C SER A 30 -10.27 0.61 -0.94
N ASP A 31 -11.48 1.01 -1.35
CA ASP A 31 -12.63 1.12 -0.45
C ASP A 31 -13.04 -0.28 0.08
N ASP A 32 -13.08 -1.28 -0.80
CA ASP A 32 -13.33 -2.68 -0.42
C ASP A 32 -12.30 -3.20 0.59
N LEU A 33 -11.02 -2.89 0.37
CA LEU A 33 -9.93 -3.30 1.26
C LEU A 33 -10.05 -2.63 2.64
N VAL A 34 -10.45 -1.36 2.70
CA VAL A 34 -10.70 -0.67 3.98
C VAL A 34 -11.89 -1.29 4.69
N GLN A 35 -13.00 -1.54 4.00
CA GLN A 35 -14.18 -2.17 4.60
C GLN A 35 -13.80 -3.54 5.20
N ALA A 36 -13.18 -4.41 4.41
CA ALA A 36 -12.77 -5.74 4.86
C ALA A 36 -11.76 -5.65 6.02
N THR A 37 -10.90 -4.63 6.05
CA THR A 37 -9.99 -4.35 7.18
C THR A 37 -10.77 -4.07 8.47
N LEU A 38 -11.78 -3.20 8.40
CA LEU A 38 -12.58 -2.82 9.56
C LEU A 38 -13.45 -3.98 10.06
N GLU A 39 -14.09 -4.71 9.16
CA GLU A 39 -14.84 -5.93 9.51
C GLU A 39 -13.95 -6.92 10.25
N ARG A 40 -12.72 -7.13 9.74
CA ARG A 40 -11.76 -8.03 10.37
C ARG A 40 -11.23 -7.50 11.71
N ALA A 41 -11.06 -6.20 11.84
CA ALA A 41 -10.65 -5.56 13.09
C ALA A 41 -11.74 -5.70 14.15
N LEU A 42 -13.00 -5.44 13.80
CA LEU A 42 -14.15 -5.64 14.69
C LEU A 42 -14.26 -7.10 15.13
N SER A 43 -14.10 -8.06 14.21
CA SER A 43 -14.10 -9.49 14.51
C SER A 43 -12.95 -9.93 15.43
N ARG A 44 -11.88 -9.14 15.54
CA ARG A 44 -10.66 -9.45 16.29
C ARG A 44 -10.39 -8.47 17.42
N TRP A 45 -11.36 -7.62 17.75
CA TRP A 45 -11.16 -6.52 18.69
C TRP A 45 -10.61 -6.99 20.04
N GLY A 46 -11.14 -8.11 20.56
CA GLY A 46 -10.68 -8.72 21.80
C GLY A 46 -9.21 -9.20 21.80
N SER A 47 -8.61 -9.39 20.61
CA SER A 47 -7.21 -9.80 20.45
C SER A 47 -6.25 -8.65 20.10
N LYS A 48 -6.70 -7.39 20.05
CA LYS A 48 -5.84 -6.23 19.76
C LYS A 48 -4.66 -6.14 20.75
N GLY A 49 -4.92 -6.46 22.02
CA GLY A 49 -4.04 -6.14 23.13
C GLY A 49 -3.84 -4.63 23.32
N ASP A 50 -2.87 -4.22 24.14
CA ASP A 50 -2.63 -2.81 24.48
C ASP A 50 -1.73 -2.06 23.48
N GLY A 51 -1.39 -2.69 22.35
CA GLY A 51 -0.55 -2.09 21.32
C GLY A 51 -1.20 -0.91 20.59
N ASN A 52 -0.39 -0.17 19.83
CA ASN A 52 -0.85 0.96 19.02
C ASN A 52 -1.96 0.53 18.03
N LEU A 53 -3.15 1.10 18.15
CA LEU A 53 -4.32 0.80 17.32
C LEU A 53 -4.03 1.03 15.83
N ARG A 54 -3.41 2.15 15.49
CA ARG A 54 -3.07 2.53 14.12
C ARG A 54 -2.15 1.50 13.48
N ALA A 55 -1.08 1.11 14.19
CA ALA A 55 -0.15 0.08 13.70
C ALA A 55 -0.85 -1.29 13.53
N TRP A 56 -1.76 -1.63 14.44
CA TRP A 56 -2.53 -2.87 14.36
C TRP A 56 -3.48 -2.89 13.15
N LEU A 57 -4.22 -1.80 12.89
CA LEU A 57 -5.09 -1.71 11.71
C LEU A 57 -4.31 -1.77 10.40
N PHE A 58 -3.18 -1.06 10.31
CA PHE A 58 -2.31 -1.15 9.13
C PHE A 58 -1.78 -2.58 8.91
N SER A 59 -1.53 -3.34 9.99
CA SER A 59 -1.13 -4.75 9.89
C SER A 59 -2.24 -5.63 9.29
N ILE A 60 -3.50 -5.39 9.68
CA ILE A 60 -4.65 -6.13 9.16
C ILE A 60 -4.82 -5.81 7.67
N LEU A 61 -4.82 -4.52 7.33
CA LEU A 61 -4.96 -4.03 5.95
C LEU A 61 -3.89 -4.62 5.04
N TYR A 62 -2.62 -4.52 5.45
CA TYR A 62 -1.52 -5.01 4.65
C TYR A 62 -1.58 -6.53 4.41
N ARG A 63 -1.95 -7.31 5.44
CA ARG A 63 -2.15 -8.76 5.29
C ARG A 63 -3.28 -9.09 4.31
N GLN A 64 -4.41 -8.41 4.41
CA GLN A 64 -5.54 -8.60 3.48
C GLN A 64 -5.17 -8.24 2.04
N PHE A 65 -4.39 -7.17 1.86
CA PHE A 65 -3.86 -6.79 0.55
C PHE A 65 -2.97 -7.89 -0.04
N LEU A 66 -2.03 -8.44 0.75
CA LEU A 66 -1.17 -9.55 0.29
C LEU A 66 -1.99 -10.80 -0.04
N ASP A 67 -3.01 -11.12 0.75
CA ASP A 67 -3.92 -12.23 0.49
C ASP A 67 -4.72 -12.02 -0.81
N GLY A 68 -5.20 -10.80 -1.06
CA GLY A 68 -5.81 -10.41 -2.33
C GLY A 68 -4.86 -10.64 -3.51
N GLN A 69 -3.64 -10.12 -3.43
CA GLN A 69 -2.61 -10.28 -4.47
C GLN A 69 -2.27 -11.76 -4.73
N ARG A 70 -2.17 -12.58 -3.67
CA ARG A 70 -1.93 -14.02 -3.80
C ARG A 70 -3.09 -14.73 -4.50
N ARG A 71 -4.33 -14.37 -4.18
CA ARG A 71 -5.53 -14.91 -4.83
C ARG A 71 -5.62 -14.52 -6.30
N ALA A 72 -5.41 -13.24 -6.62
CA ALA A 72 -5.42 -12.74 -7.99
C ALA A 72 -4.37 -13.46 -8.86
N ARG A 73 -3.13 -13.56 -8.38
CA ARG A 73 -2.06 -14.30 -9.09
C ARG A 73 -2.38 -15.77 -9.31
N ARG A 74 -3.02 -16.43 -8.34
CA ARG A 74 -3.45 -17.83 -8.48
C ARG A 74 -4.56 -17.96 -9.53
N HIS A 75 -5.52 -17.03 -9.53
CA HIS A 75 -6.60 -16.99 -10.52
C HIS A 75 -6.07 -16.77 -11.93
N ALA A 76 -5.18 -15.79 -12.13
CA ALA A 76 -4.54 -15.52 -13.41
C ALA A 76 -3.80 -16.75 -13.96
N ARG A 77 -3.04 -17.47 -13.12
CA ARG A 77 -2.38 -18.73 -13.52
C ARG A 77 -3.35 -19.83 -13.92
N LEU A 78 -4.52 -19.90 -13.27
CA LEU A 78 -5.55 -20.87 -13.63
C LEU A 78 -6.18 -20.51 -14.98
N LEU A 79 -6.50 -19.24 -15.23
CA LEU A 79 -7.03 -18.79 -16.51
C LEU A 79 -6.06 -19.09 -17.66
N GLU A 80 -4.77 -18.81 -17.46
CA GLU A 80 -3.71 -19.14 -18.41
C GLU A 80 -3.66 -20.65 -18.70
N PHE A 81 -3.76 -21.49 -17.67
CA PHE A 81 -3.80 -22.94 -17.82
C PHE A 81 -5.01 -23.44 -18.64
N PHE A 82 -6.16 -22.77 -18.53
CA PHE A 82 -7.38 -23.11 -19.28
C PHE A 82 -7.50 -22.39 -20.64
N GLY A 83 -6.45 -21.70 -21.10
CA GLY A 83 -6.45 -20.99 -22.38
C GLY A 83 -7.26 -19.68 -22.39
N GLY A 84 -7.73 -19.23 -21.23
CA GLY A 84 -8.35 -17.91 -21.07
C GLY A 84 -7.25 -16.85 -20.97
N ARG A 85 -7.18 -15.93 -21.94
CA ARG A 85 -6.40 -14.70 -21.77
C ARG A 85 -7.11 -13.84 -20.72
N SER A 86 -6.45 -13.61 -19.59
CA SER A 86 -6.87 -12.61 -18.61
C SER A 86 -6.59 -11.23 -19.19
N GLU A 87 -7.59 -10.60 -19.82
CA GLU A 87 -7.54 -9.16 -20.12
C GLU A 87 -7.83 -8.37 -18.85
N GLU A 88 -6.88 -8.36 -17.90
CA GLU A 88 -6.83 -7.28 -16.92
C GLU A 88 -5.95 -6.17 -17.50
N ALA A 89 -6.57 -5.34 -18.33
CA ALA A 89 -6.01 -4.04 -18.69
C ALA A 89 -5.84 -3.23 -17.39
N PRO A 90 -4.67 -2.61 -17.14
CA PRO A 90 -4.51 -1.76 -15.97
C PRO A 90 -5.51 -0.60 -16.07
N SER A 91 -6.29 -0.37 -15.01
CA SER A 91 -7.18 0.79 -14.92
C SER A 91 -6.34 2.07 -14.97
N THR A 92 -6.30 2.69 -16.15
CA THR A 92 -5.78 4.03 -16.36
C THR A 92 -6.82 5.02 -15.86
N GLU A 93 -6.62 5.57 -14.66
CA GLU A 93 -7.25 6.83 -14.29
C GLU A 93 -6.22 7.76 -13.62
N GLU A 94 -6.02 8.88 -14.30
CA GLU A 94 -5.17 10.02 -13.98
C GLU A 94 -5.67 10.77 -12.73
N ARG A 95 -4.72 11.20 -11.89
CA ARG A 95 -4.78 12.54 -11.28
C ARG A 95 -3.38 13.15 -11.28
N VAL A 96 -3.24 14.24 -12.02
CA VAL A 96 -2.01 15.05 -12.16
C VAL A 96 -1.55 15.54 -10.78
N MET A 97 -0.44 15.00 -10.30
CA MET A 97 0.32 15.53 -9.16
C MET A 97 1.75 14.96 -9.21
N ASN A 98 2.77 15.77 -9.52
CA ASN A 98 4.19 15.37 -9.64
C ASN A 98 4.41 13.96 -10.23
N GLN A 99 3.96 13.80 -11.48
CA GLN A 99 3.77 12.55 -12.22
C GLN A 99 4.94 11.56 -12.08
N ALA A 100 6.18 12.01 -12.31
CA ALA A 100 7.34 11.11 -12.36
C ALA A 100 7.63 10.40 -11.03
N THR A 101 7.53 11.10 -9.89
CA THR A 101 7.80 10.47 -8.59
C THR A 101 6.68 9.53 -8.18
N LEU A 102 5.42 9.87 -8.48
CA LEU A 102 4.28 8.99 -8.16
C LEU A 102 4.23 7.76 -9.07
N GLU A 103 4.60 7.90 -10.35
CA GLU A 103 4.74 6.77 -11.27
C GLU A 103 5.91 5.87 -10.85
N ALA A 104 7.07 6.45 -10.54
CA ALA A 104 8.21 5.74 -9.98
C ALA A 104 7.84 4.98 -8.71
N PHE A 105 7.11 5.64 -7.79
CA PHE A 105 6.59 5.00 -6.59
C PHE A 105 5.64 3.84 -6.92
N GLY A 106 4.73 4.02 -7.88
CA GLY A 106 3.81 2.99 -8.36
C GLY A 106 4.49 1.77 -8.99
N ARG A 107 5.74 1.90 -9.46
CA ARG A 107 6.56 0.81 -10.02
C ARG A 107 7.31 0.01 -8.95
N LEU A 108 7.44 0.53 -7.73
CA LEU A 108 8.09 -0.21 -6.65
C LEU A 108 7.30 -1.48 -6.28
N PRO A 109 7.99 -2.55 -5.86
CA PRO A 109 7.36 -3.70 -5.24
C PRO A 109 6.47 -3.27 -4.06
N ALA A 110 5.33 -3.93 -3.89
CA ALA A 110 4.34 -3.52 -2.90
C ALA A 110 4.90 -3.47 -1.46
N GLU A 111 5.82 -4.37 -1.11
CA GLU A 111 6.49 -4.35 0.21
C GLU A 111 7.32 -3.08 0.43
N GLN A 112 8.00 -2.59 -0.61
CA GLN A 112 8.80 -1.37 -0.55
C GLN A 112 7.90 -0.13 -0.46
N ARG A 113 6.80 -0.11 -1.22
CA ARG A 113 5.76 0.93 -1.12
C ARG A 113 5.18 1.01 0.28
N ALA A 114 4.76 -0.14 0.82
CA ALA A 114 4.19 -0.23 2.15
C ALA A 114 5.15 0.30 3.22
N LEU A 115 6.44 -0.09 3.17
CA LEU A 115 7.43 0.36 4.12
C LEU A 115 7.68 1.87 4.06
N LEU A 116 7.77 2.44 2.85
CA LEU A 116 7.92 3.89 2.65
C LEU A 116 6.70 4.65 3.18
N LEU A 117 5.48 4.20 2.88
CA LEU A 117 4.26 4.86 3.34
C LEU A 117 4.14 4.80 4.87
N LEU A 118 4.31 3.62 5.46
CA LEU A 118 4.15 3.46 6.92
C LEU A 118 5.14 4.33 7.70
N VAL A 119 6.39 4.42 7.25
CA VAL A 119 7.42 5.18 7.97
C VAL A 119 7.40 6.66 7.60
N SER A 120 7.39 6.99 6.31
CA SER A 120 7.59 8.38 5.84
C SER A 120 6.32 9.18 5.69
N VAL A 121 5.16 8.54 5.52
CA VAL A 121 3.85 9.23 5.40
C VAL A 121 3.05 9.08 6.68
N GLU A 122 2.95 7.87 7.21
CA GLU A 122 2.14 7.58 8.39
C GLU A 122 2.89 7.81 9.71
N GLY A 123 4.21 7.99 9.65
CA GLY A 123 5.03 8.30 10.82
C GLY A 123 5.05 7.17 11.86
N LEU A 124 4.92 5.91 11.44
CA LEU A 124 5.14 4.77 12.33
C LEU A 124 6.62 4.68 12.69
N SER A 125 6.90 4.36 13.94
CA SER A 125 8.25 3.98 14.36
C SER A 125 8.71 2.72 13.62
N TYR A 126 10.03 2.47 13.57
CA TYR A 126 10.55 1.25 12.93
C TYR A 126 10.02 -0.03 13.61
N LYS A 127 9.77 0.01 14.92
CA LYS A 127 9.17 -1.11 15.65
C LYS A 127 7.72 -1.36 15.23
N GLU A 128 6.93 -0.30 15.08
CA GLU A 128 5.54 -0.42 14.63
C GLU A 128 5.46 -0.86 13.16
N ALA A 129 6.32 -0.34 12.29
CA ALA A 129 6.39 -0.75 10.89
C ALA A 129 6.83 -2.22 10.75
N ALA A 130 7.81 -2.66 11.55
CA ALA A 130 8.22 -4.06 11.63
C ALA A 130 7.05 -4.97 12.00
N HIS A 131 6.30 -4.59 13.03
CA HIS A 131 5.10 -5.34 13.46
C HIS A 131 4.00 -5.31 12.40
N ALA A 132 3.76 -4.17 11.76
CA ALA A 132 2.71 -4.03 10.75
C ALA A 132 2.98 -4.88 9.50
N LEU A 133 4.25 -4.97 9.09
CA LEU A 133 4.67 -5.72 7.91
C LEU A 133 5.10 -7.16 8.21
N ASP A 134 5.12 -7.55 9.48
CA ASP A 134 5.56 -8.86 9.96
C ASP A 134 6.99 -9.21 9.51
N ILE A 135 7.92 -8.28 9.77
CA ILE A 135 9.35 -8.40 9.43
C ILE A 135 10.24 -8.08 10.63
N PRO A 136 11.49 -8.57 10.70
CA PRO A 136 12.41 -8.22 11.77
C PRO A 136 12.72 -6.71 11.77
N ILE A 137 12.88 -6.11 12.97
CA ILE A 137 13.22 -4.69 13.10
C ILE A 137 14.56 -4.33 12.43
N GLY A 138 15.56 -5.21 12.48
CA GLY A 138 16.84 -5.03 11.78
C GLY A 138 16.70 -5.04 10.24
N THR A 139 15.61 -5.63 9.73
CA THR A 139 15.29 -5.65 8.30
C THR A 139 14.63 -4.34 7.83
N VAL A 140 13.98 -3.59 8.73
CA VAL A 140 13.31 -2.33 8.39
C VAL A 140 14.29 -1.33 7.78
N MET A 141 15.40 -1.05 8.46
CA MET A 141 16.35 -0.02 8.02
C MET A 141 16.99 -0.38 6.67
N SER A 142 17.39 -1.64 6.51
CA SER A 142 18.01 -2.11 5.26
C SER A 142 17.01 -2.14 4.10
N ARG A 143 15.77 -2.57 4.31
CA ARG A 143 14.72 -2.52 3.27
C ARG A 143 14.31 -1.08 2.93
N LEU A 144 14.23 -0.21 3.92
CA LEU A 144 13.87 1.21 3.72
C LEU A 144 14.94 1.94 2.92
N SER A 145 16.22 1.68 3.21
CA SER A 145 17.34 2.19 2.41
C SER A 145 17.23 1.76 0.94
N ARG A 146 17.02 0.45 0.69
CA ARG A 146 16.83 -0.08 -0.67
C ARG A 146 15.61 0.51 -1.36
N ALA A 147 14.49 0.67 -0.67
CA ALA A 147 13.27 1.27 -1.22
C ALA A 147 13.49 2.73 -1.62
N ARG A 148 14.19 3.53 -0.81
CA ARG A 148 14.54 4.92 -1.13
C ARG A 148 15.48 5.01 -2.33
N LYS A 149 16.48 4.12 -2.39
CA LYS A 149 17.40 4.04 -3.53
C LYS A 149 16.65 3.70 -4.82
N ALA A 150 15.82 2.66 -4.80
CA ALA A 150 15.01 2.27 -5.95
C ALA A 150 14.05 3.39 -6.40
N LEU A 151 13.42 4.10 -5.46
CA LEU A 151 12.56 5.24 -5.79
C LEU A 151 13.33 6.36 -6.50
N ARG A 152 14.54 6.67 -6.02
CA ARG A 152 15.41 7.69 -6.61
C ARG A 152 15.83 7.30 -8.02
N GLU A 153 16.32 6.07 -8.21
CA GLU A 153 16.75 5.57 -9.51
C GLU A 153 15.61 5.57 -10.54
N LEU A 154 14.41 5.18 -10.13
CA LEU A 154 13.23 5.23 -10.99
C LEU A 154 12.84 6.68 -11.32
N ALA A 155 12.87 7.59 -10.35
CA ALA A 155 12.53 9.00 -10.58
C ALA A 155 13.56 9.71 -11.48
N GLU A 156 14.84 9.44 -11.32
CA GLU A 156 15.92 10.00 -12.16
C GLU A 156 15.85 9.48 -13.61
N GLY A 157 15.48 8.20 -13.79
CA GLY A 157 15.22 7.62 -15.11
C GLY A 157 14.06 8.28 -15.86
N GLU A 158 12.99 8.64 -15.14
CA GLU A 158 11.84 9.36 -15.72
C GLU A 158 12.18 10.84 -16.00
N MET A 159 12.94 11.50 -15.11
CA MET A 159 13.40 12.88 -15.32
C MET A 159 14.35 13.04 -16.52
N SER A 160 15.01 11.96 -16.93
CA SER A 160 15.90 11.91 -18.11
C SER A 160 15.15 11.63 -19.42
N ASN A 161 13.88 11.26 -19.35
CA ASN A 161 13.01 10.99 -20.51
C ASN A 161 11.83 11.99 -20.63
N PRO A 162 12.02 13.32 -20.47
CA PRO A 162 10.94 14.26 -20.78
C PRO A 162 10.80 14.30 -22.30
N GLN A 163 9.74 13.70 -22.82
CA GLN A 163 9.38 13.84 -24.23
C GLN A 163 9.22 15.33 -24.56
N LEU A 164 10.23 15.90 -25.22
CA LEU A 164 10.15 17.21 -25.83
C LEU A 164 9.09 17.13 -26.93
N ARG A 165 7.87 17.58 -26.64
CA ARG A 165 6.89 17.89 -27.68
C ARG A 165 7.44 19.04 -28.51
N VAL A 166 8.04 18.71 -29.65
CA VAL A 166 8.32 19.68 -30.70
C VAL A 166 6.97 20.16 -31.22
N LEU A 167 6.58 21.37 -30.80
CA LEU A 167 5.50 22.12 -31.44
C LEU A 167 5.99 22.53 -32.84
N LYS A 168 5.25 22.10 -33.87
CA LYS A 168 5.35 22.65 -35.23
C LYS A 168 4.39 23.82 -35.37
#